data_AF-D4DSF0-F1
#
_entry.id   AF-D4DSF0-F1
#
_cell.length_a   1.000
_cell.length_b   1.000
_cell.length_c   1.000
_cell.angle_alpha   90.00
_cell.angle_beta   90.00
_cell.angle_gamma   90.00
#
_symmetry.space_group_name_H-M   'P 1'
#
loop_
_entity.id
_entity.type
_entity.pdbx_description
1 polymer ?
#
loop_
_entity_poly.entity_id
_entity_poly.type
_entity_poly.pdbx_seq_one_letter_code
_entity_poly.pdbx_strand_id
1 'polypeptide(L)'
;MAGKGLSMLSAAGIRTESGLLETEARELNRGFLSRIERGRPFVRLKCAASLDGKTALSDGLSQWITGEAARHDVQILRAESCAVLTGIGTVLADDPQLNVRAFPTLRQPLRIVLDSRLRLPPTTKLLADPASPVLLLTAVPPEKYPAALTAVPHLDILTVPAADGRISLPAVLTLLAERGIGELLVEAGATLCGAFLQAGLADEIVLYQAGKILGGDARSLFDLPENPAALQQPASWQTRSVAILDGGDLKQVLRKKEAV
;
A
#
# COMPACT_ATOMS: atom_id res chain seq x y z
N MET A 1 -6.67 -5.76 26.18
CA MET A 1 -6.62 -5.25 27.58
C MET A 1 -5.30 -4.51 27.77
N ALA A 2 -5.33 -3.17 27.82
CA ALA A 2 -4.14 -2.37 28.10
C ALA A 2 -3.95 -2.18 29.63
N GLY A 3 -2.72 -1.97 30.09
CA GLY A 3 -2.42 -1.51 31.46
C GLY A 3 -2.33 -2.56 32.57
N LYS A 4 -2.90 -3.77 32.41
CA LYS A 4 -2.88 -4.81 33.47
C LYS A 4 -1.46 -5.22 33.89
N GLY A 5 -0.51 -5.27 32.96
CA GLY A 5 0.88 -5.66 33.25
C GLY A 5 1.58 -4.69 34.19
N LEU A 6 1.44 -3.38 33.97
CA LEU A 6 2.04 -2.35 34.84
C LEU A 6 1.41 -2.40 36.23
N SER A 7 0.08 -2.46 36.32
CA SER A 7 -0.62 -2.56 37.60
C SER A 7 -0.22 -3.80 38.41
N MET A 8 -0.02 -4.94 37.75
CA MET A 8 0.46 -6.17 38.42
C MET A 8 1.86 -6.00 39.01
N LEU A 9 2.78 -5.35 38.28
CA LEU A 9 4.12 -5.06 38.77
C LEU A 9 4.10 -4.07 39.94
N SER A 10 3.30 -2.99 39.84
CA SER A 10 3.15 -2.01 40.92
C SER A 10 2.57 -2.66 42.19
N ALA A 11 1.57 -3.53 42.05
CA ALA A 11 0.97 -4.25 43.17
C ALA A 11 1.96 -5.21 43.86
N ALA A 12 3.00 -5.67 43.15
CA ALA A 12 4.09 -6.46 43.70
C ALA A 12 5.22 -5.61 44.33
N GLY A 13 5.03 -4.29 44.45
CA GLY A 13 6.02 -3.37 45.03
C GLY A 13 7.14 -2.94 44.06
N ILE A 14 7.03 -3.27 42.76
CA ILE A 14 7.99 -2.87 41.74
C ILE A 14 7.63 -1.45 41.26
N ARG A 15 8.58 -0.51 41.29
CA ARG A 15 8.38 0.83 40.71
C ARG A 15 8.24 0.72 39.19
N THR A 16 7.18 1.30 38.65
CA THR A 16 6.87 1.31 37.21
C THR A 16 6.64 2.72 36.72
N GLU A 17 7.13 3.04 35.53
CA GLU A 17 6.90 4.31 34.81
C GLU A 17 6.57 4.00 33.34
N SER A 18 5.87 4.91 32.66
CA SER A 18 5.47 4.78 31.25
C SER A 18 5.59 6.13 30.52
N GLY A 19 5.78 6.09 29.20
CA GLY A 19 5.85 7.27 28.34
C GLY A 19 7.25 7.61 27.82
N LEU A 20 8.30 7.02 28.39
CA LEU A 20 9.67 7.20 27.88
C LEU A 20 9.78 6.66 26.44
N LEU A 21 10.13 7.53 25.49
CA LEU A 21 10.24 7.21 24.05
C LEU A 21 8.98 6.55 23.46
N GLU A 22 7.80 6.95 23.94
CA GLU A 22 6.53 6.38 23.48
C GLU A 22 6.34 6.56 21.97
N THR A 23 6.65 7.73 21.42
CA THR A 23 6.53 8.01 19.99
C THR A 23 7.34 7.02 19.16
N GLU A 24 8.61 6.81 19.51
CA GLU A 24 9.52 5.89 18.81
C GLU A 24 9.06 4.43 18.94
N ALA A 25 8.57 4.03 20.13
CA ALA A 25 8.03 2.70 20.34
C ALA A 25 6.75 2.46 19.52
N ARG A 26 5.91 3.49 19.36
CA ARG A 26 4.71 3.44 18.51
C ARG A 26 5.08 3.36 17.04
N GLU A 27 6.06 4.15 16.60
CA GLU A 27 6.58 4.12 15.23
C GLU A 27 7.13 2.74 14.84
N LEU A 28 7.91 2.12 15.73
CA LEU A 28 8.43 0.77 15.55
C LEU A 28 7.33 -0.28 15.37
N ASN A 29 6.16 -0.06 15.97
CA ASN A 29 5.04 -1.00 16.00
C ASN A 29 3.81 -0.52 15.23
N ARG A 30 3.95 0.47 14.33
CA ARG A 30 2.82 1.17 13.69
C ARG A 30 1.78 0.25 13.07
N GLY A 31 2.22 -0.82 12.39
CA GLY A 31 1.30 -1.79 11.77
C GLY A 31 0.57 -2.65 12.79
N PHE A 32 1.23 -3.04 13.88
CA PHE A 32 0.60 -3.76 14.97
C PHE A 32 -0.42 -2.87 15.69
N LEU A 33 -0.01 -1.67 16.11
CA LEU A 33 -0.88 -0.72 16.82
C LEU A 33 -2.08 -0.30 15.98
N SER A 34 -1.88 -0.03 14.67
CA SER A 34 -2.99 0.26 13.76
C SER A 34 -4.06 -0.85 13.76
N ARG A 35 -3.65 -2.13 13.74
CA ARG A 35 -4.61 -3.24 13.80
C ARG A 35 -5.34 -3.31 15.12
N ILE A 36 -4.62 -3.16 16.24
CA ILE A 36 -5.19 -3.31 17.58
C ILE A 36 -6.11 -2.14 17.94
N GLU A 37 -5.74 -0.91 17.55
CA GLU A 37 -6.44 0.31 17.94
C GLU A 37 -7.48 0.74 16.91
N ARG A 38 -7.21 0.57 15.61
CA ARG A 38 -8.06 1.04 14.50
C ARG A 38 -8.74 -0.09 13.73
N GLY A 39 -8.45 -1.35 14.02
CA GLY A 39 -9.05 -2.50 13.32
C GLY A 39 -8.66 -2.60 11.84
N ARG A 40 -7.58 -1.94 11.42
CA ARG A 40 -7.11 -1.93 10.03
C ARG A 40 -5.58 -1.88 9.94
N PRO A 41 -4.97 -2.33 8.83
CA PRO A 41 -3.54 -2.15 8.58
C PRO A 41 -3.15 -0.67 8.54
N PHE A 42 -1.88 -0.39 8.83
CA PHE A 42 -1.24 0.87 8.48
C PHE A 42 -1.01 0.90 6.97
N VAL A 43 -1.60 1.86 6.27
CA VAL A 43 -1.62 1.94 4.81
C VAL A 43 -0.62 2.97 4.30
N ARG A 44 0.37 2.49 3.53
CA ARG A 44 1.37 3.31 2.83
C ARG A 44 1.07 3.32 1.33
N LEU A 45 0.84 4.49 0.76
CA LEU A 45 0.75 4.68 -0.68
C LEU A 45 2.15 4.92 -1.24
N LYS A 46 2.64 4.03 -2.10
CA LYS A 46 3.86 4.28 -2.87
C LYS A 46 3.48 4.89 -4.20
N CYS A 47 4.06 6.06 -4.49
CA CYS A 47 3.84 6.78 -5.73
C CYS A 47 5.17 7.06 -6.44
N ALA A 48 5.19 6.97 -7.77
CA ALA A 48 6.31 7.42 -8.59
C ALA A 48 5.78 8.44 -9.60
N ALA A 49 6.41 9.61 -9.65
CA ALA A 49 5.94 10.73 -10.44
C ALA A 49 7.09 11.46 -11.14
N SER A 50 6.76 12.13 -12.23
CA SER A 50 7.59 13.17 -12.83
C SER A 50 7.58 14.45 -11.96
N LEU A 51 8.42 15.43 -12.32
CA LEU A 51 8.50 16.73 -11.66
C LEU A 51 7.13 17.44 -11.65
N ASP A 52 6.41 17.36 -12.76
CA ASP A 52 5.06 17.90 -12.94
C ASP A 52 3.93 17.00 -12.39
N GLY A 53 4.27 16.01 -11.54
CA GLY A 53 3.30 15.22 -10.78
C GLY A 53 2.54 14.18 -11.60
N LYS A 54 3.13 13.66 -12.68
CA LYS A 54 2.50 12.71 -13.60
C LYS A 54 3.02 11.29 -13.42
N THR A 55 2.13 10.31 -13.59
CA THR A 55 2.40 8.87 -13.33
C THR A 55 2.49 8.01 -14.59
N ALA A 56 1.98 8.51 -15.71
CA ALA A 56 2.07 7.89 -17.03
C ALA A 56 1.73 8.93 -18.10
N LEU A 57 2.12 8.68 -19.34
CA LEU A 57 1.60 9.38 -20.51
C LEU A 57 0.08 9.15 -20.65
N SER A 58 -0.59 9.96 -21.49
CA SER A 58 -2.03 9.85 -21.73
C SER A 58 -2.44 8.46 -22.24
N ASP A 59 -1.59 7.86 -23.09
CA ASP A 59 -1.71 6.49 -23.60
C ASP A 59 -1.48 5.39 -22.54
N GLY A 60 -0.97 5.76 -21.36
CA GLY A 60 -0.71 4.85 -20.24
C GLY A 60 0.72 4.33 -20.14
N LEU A 61 1.63 4.70 -21.04
CA LEU A 61 3.04 4.36 -20.92
C LEU A 61 3.65 5.03 -19.68
N SER A 62 4.19 4.23 -18.77
CA SER A 62 4.66 4.67 -17.44
C SER A 62 6.10 4.22 -17.12
N GLN A 63 6.67 3.32 -17.91
CA GLN A 63 7.99 2.74 -17.69
C GLN A 63 9.07 3.49 -18.48
N TRP A 64 10.16 4.00 -17.89
CA TRP A 64 10.43 4.17 -16.46
C TRP A 64 10.50 5.66 -16.14
N ILE A 65 9.62 6.14 -15.25
CA ILE A 65 9.69 7.51 -14.74
C ILE A 65 10.91 7.67 -13.81
N THR A 66 11.00 6.86 -12.76
CA THR A 66 12.08 6.93 -11.75
C THR A 66 13.29 6.05 -12.12
N GLY A 67 14.46 6.42 -11.63
CA GLY A 67 15.74 5.74 -11.79
C GLY A 67 15.87 4.44 -10.99
N GLU A 68 17.03 3.80 -11.13
CA GLU A 68 17.30 2.49 -10.52
C GLU A 68 17.34 2.52 -9.00
N ALA A 69 17.97 3.52 -8.39
CA ALA A 69 18.05 3.64 -6.93
C ALA A 69 16.65 3.75 -6.30
N ALA A 70 15.74 4.51 -6.91
CA ALA A 70 14.34 4.58 -6.48
C ALA A 70 13.65 3.22 -6.58
N ARG A 71 13.87 2.46 -7.67
CA ARG A 71 13.29 1.11 -7.83
C ARG A 71 13.89 0.11 -6.84
N HIS A 72 15.15 0.26 -6.46
CA HIS A 72 15.79 -0.54 -5.43
C HIS A 72 15.20 -0.22 -4.04
N ASP A 73 15.04 1.05 -3.70
CA ASP A 73 14.44 1.46 -2.42
C ASP A 73 12.99 0.98 -2.28
N VAL A 74 12.23 0.88 -3.37
CA VAL A 74 10.89 0.24 -3.37
C VAL A 74 10.96 -1.24 -2.98
N GLN A 75 12.05 -1.96 -3.29
CA GLN A 75 12.21 -3.36 -2.86
C GLN A 75 12.34 -3.45 -1.33
N ILE A 76 12.97 -2.46 -0.69
CA ILE A 76 13.05 -2.33 0.77
C ILE A 76 11.64 -2.10 1.33
N LEU A 77 10.87 -1.17 0.75
CA LEU A 77 9.48 -0.94 1.18
C LEU A 77 8.63 -2.22 1.09
N ARG A 78 8.79 -3.02 0.04
CA ARG A 78 8.09 -4.30 -0.11
C ARG A 78 8.51 -5.30 0.97
N ALA A 79 9.79 -5.38 1.29
CA ALA A 79 10.32 -6.27 2.31
C ALA A 79 9.85 -5.90 3.73
N GLU A 80 9.70 -4.61 4.02
CA GLU A 80 9.14 -4.09 5.28
C GLU A 80 7.63 -4.36 5.41
N SER A 81 6.94 -4.59 4.30
CA SER A 81 5.48 -4.68 4.28
C SER A 81 4.99 -6.10 4.54
N CYS A 82 3.85 -6.23 5.22
CA CYS A 82 3.16 -7.52 5.36
C CYS A 82 2.50 -7.94 4.05
N ALA A 83 1.98 -6.96 3.31
CA ALA A 83 1.36 -7.16 2.01
C ALA A 83 1.60 -5.99 1.05
N VAL A 84 1.59 -6.29 -0.25
CA VAL A 84 1.60 -5.31 -1.34
C VAL A 84 0.29 -5.43 -2.11
N LEU A 85 -0.46 -4.34 -2.23
CA LEU A 85 -1.76 -4.30 -2.89
C LEU A 85 -1.70 -3.47 -4.16
N THR A 86 -2.30 -4.00 -5.22
CA THR A 86 -2.51 -3.30 -6.49
C THR A 86 -3.91 -3.50 -7.02
N GLY A 87 -4.27 -2.73 -8.05
CA GLY A 87 -5.47 -2.95 -8.85
C GLY A 87 -5.17 -3.77 -10.09
N ILE A 88 -6.14 -4.56 -10.54
CA ILE A 88 -6.04 -5.31 -11.82
C ILE A 88 -5.66 -4.43 -13.02
N GLY A 89 -6.03 -3.14 -13.04
CA GLY A 89 -5.63 -2.24 -14.13
C GLY A 89 -4.11 -2.12 -14.27
N THR A 90 -3.39 -2.04 -13.16
CA THR A 90 -1.91 -2.05 -13.16
C THR A 90 -1.37 -3.40 -13.60
N VAL A 91 -2.00 -4.50 -13.17
CA VAL A 91 -1.57 -5.84 -13.61
C VAL A 91 -1.71 -6.04 -15.11
N LEU A 92 -2.83 -5.59 -15.70
CA LEU A 92 -3.07 -5.71 -17.13
C LEU A 92 -2.16 -4.78 -17.96
N ALA A 93 -1.79 -3.62 -17.43
CA ALA A 93 -0.94 -2.65 -18.13
C ALA A 93 0.56 -3.01 -18.06
N ASP A 94 1.04 -3.43 -16.88
CA ASP A 94 2.47 -3.53 -16.59
C ASP A 94 2.96 -4.98 -16.37
N ASP A 95 2.05 -5.94 -16.17
CA ASP A 95 2.33 -7.33 -15.77
C ASP A 95 3.44 -7.43 -14.68
N PRO A 96 3.24 -6.78 -13.51
CA PRO A 96 4.27 -6.68 -12.48
C PRO A 96 4.36 -7.95 -11.63
N GLN A 97 5.56 -8.25 -11.12
CA GLN A 97 5.78 -9.37 -10.21
C GLN A 97 5.40 -9.05 -8.75
N LEU A 98 5.50 -7.78 -8.33
CA LEU A 98 5.23 -7.27 -6.96
C LEU A 98 5.93 -8.00 -5.79
N ASN A 99 6.88 -8.89 -6.06
CA ASN A 99 7.71 -9.54 -5.04
C ASN A 99 8.97 -8.72 -4.72
N VAL A 100 9.68 -9.14 -3.67
CA VAL A 100 11.03 -8.70 -3.33
C VAL A 100 12.02 -9.60 -4.05
N ARG A 101 12.94 -9.00 -4.82
CA ARG A 101 13.91 -9.75 -5.65
C ARG A 101 15.28 -9.11 -5.76
N ALA A 102 15.46 -7.89 -5.26
CA ALA A 102 16.76 -7.23 -5.29
C ALA A 102 17.75 -7.79 -4.25
N PHE A 103 17.26 -8.51 -3.25
CA PHE A 103 18.04 -9.13 -2.19
C PHE A 103 17.26 -10.29 -1.56
N PRO A 104 17.93 -11.22 -0.85
CA PRO A 104 17.26 -12.27 -0.11
C PRO A 104 16.31 -11.69 0.95
N THR A 105 15.07 -12.15 0.98
CA THR A 105 14.11 -11.84 2.04
C THR A 105 13.73 -13.11 2.78
N LEU A 106 13.57 -13.00 4.10
CA LEU A 106 13.07 -14.11 4.91
C LEU A 106 11.63 -14.49 4.53
N ARG A 107 10.84 -13.51 4.09
CA ARG A 107 9.43 -13.68 3.76
C ARG A 107 9.05 -12.76 2.61
N GLN A 108 8.37 -13.31 1.61
CA GLN A 108 7.73 -12.50 0.58
C GLN A 108 6.45 -11.84 1.13
N PRO A 109 6.17 -10.57 0.81
CA PRO A 109 4.90 -9.96 1.20
C PRO A 109 3.76 -10.68 0.48
N LEU A 110 2.59 -10.76 1.12
CA LEU A 110 1.38 -11.21 0.43
C LEU A 110 1.04 -10.22 -0.68
N ARG A 111 0.91 -10.69 -1.93
CA ARG A 111 0.60 -9.83 -3.07
C ARG A 111 -0.90 -9.86 -3.32
N ILE A 112 -1.56 -8.71 -3.21
CA ILE A 112 -3.01 -8.59 -3.26
C ILE A 112 -3.42 -7.89 -4.56
N VAL A 113 -4.34 -8.48 -5.29
CA VAL A 113 -4.93 -7.86 -6.49
C VAL A 113 -6.41 -7.60 -6.24
N LEU A 114 -6.83 -6.34 -6.41
CA LEU A 114 -8.24 -5.98 -6.45
C LEU A 114 -8.78 -6.12 -7.88
N ASP A 115 -9.68 -7.06 -8.09
CA ASP A 115 -10.29 -7.34 -9.39
C ASP A 115 -11.77 -7.70 -9.27
N SER A 116 -12.63 -6.68 -9.24
CA SER A 116 -14.07 -6.87 -9.09
C SER A 116 -14.70 -7.78 -10.16
N ARG A 117 -14.05 -7.97 -11.31
CA ARG A 117 -14.58 -8.73 -12.47
C ARG A 117 -13.77 -9.99 -12.81
N LEU A 118 -12.79 -10.35 -12.00
CA LEU A 118 -11.99 -11.58 -12.16
C LEU A 118 -11.35 -11.73 -13.56
N ARG A 119 -10.70 -10.66 -14.00
CA ARG A 119 -9.98 -10.49 -15.27
C ARG A 119 -8.51 -10.91 -15.21
N LEU A 120 -7.96 -11.23 -14.03
CA LEU A 120 -6.56 -11.62 -13.85
C LEU A 120 -6.18 -12.78 -14.79
N PRO A 121 -5.25 -12.58 -15.74
CA PRO A 121 -4.79 -13.68 -16.58
C PRO A 121 -3.97 -14.70 -15.77
N PRO A 122 -4.18 -16.02 -15.98
CA PRO A 122 -3.43 -17.06 -15.27
C PRO A 122 -1.94 -17.08 -15.63
N THR A 123 -1.54 -16.42 -16.72
CA THR A 123 -0.16 -16.36 -17.22
C THR A 123 0.62 -15.12 -16.75
N THR A 124 0.08 -14.33 -15.82
CA THR A 124 0.76 -13.12 -15.33
C THR A 124 2.07 -13.46 -14.59
N LYS A 125 3.07 -12.57 -14.69
CA LYS A 125 4.33 -12.71 -13.94
C LYS A 125 4.13 -12.71 -12.43
N LEU A 126 3.03 -12.12 -11.96
CA LEU A 126 2.60 -12.18 -10.57
C LEU A 126 2.47 -13.63 -10.08
N LEU A 127 1.89 -14.52 -10.90
CA LEU A 127 1.60 -15.91 -10.55
C LEU A 127 2.78 -16.86 -10.83
N ALA A 128 3.85 -16.40 -11.48
CA ALA A 128 4.96 -17.25 -11.92
C ALA A 128 5.84 -17.80 -10.78
N ASP A 129 5.90 -17.11 -9.64
CA ASP A 129 6.76 -17.46 -8.51
C ASP A 129 5.95 -18.14 -7.38
N PRO A 130 6.10 -19.46 -7.16
CA PRO A 130 5.36 -20.19 -6.13
C PRO A 130 5.81 -19.88 -4.70
N ALA A 131 7.00 -19.29 -4.50
CA ALA A 131 7.47 -18.87 -3.18
C ALA A 131 6.84 -17.56 -2.72
N SER A 132 6.10 -16.89 -3.60
CA SER A 132 5.46 -15.62 -3.33
C SER A 132 3.93 -15.83 -3.30
N PRO A 133 3.24 -15.68 -2.16
CA PRO A 133 1.79 -15.89 -2.11
C PRO A 133 1.02 -14.75 -2.77
N VAL A 134 -0.16 -15.07 -3.33
CA VAL A 134 -1.07 -14.11 -3.98
C VAL A 134 -2.48 -14.26 -3.42
N LEU A 135 -3.13 -13.13 -3.19
CA LEU A 135 -4.54 -13.04 -2.83
C LEU A 135 -5.30 -12.20 -3.86
N LEU A 136 -6.23 -12.81 -4.57
CA LEU A 136 -7.14 -12.15 -5.50
C LEU A 136 -8.46 -11.86 -4.82
N LEU A 137 -8.78 -10.57 -4.67
CA LEU A 137 -10.07 -10.13 -4.13
C LEU A 137 -11.00 -9.74 -5.28
N THR A 138 -12.18 -10.34 -5.32
CA THR A 138 -13.13 -10.18 -6.41
C THR A 138 -14.57 -9.97 -5.93
N ALA A 139 -15.46 -9.47 -6.78
CA ALA A 139 -16.89 -9.44 -6.52
C ALA A 139 -17.62 -10.64 -7.17
N VAL A 140 -16.88 -11.45 -7.95
CA VAL A 140 -17.41 -12.64 -8.60
C VAL A 140 -17.57 -13.76 -7.56
N PRO A 141 -18.69 -14.50 -7.56
CA PRO A 141 -18.92 -15.55 -6.58
C PRO A 141 -18.11 -16.83 -6.91
N PRO A 142 -17.80 -17.68 -5.91
CA PRO A 142 -16.84 -18.79 -6.05
C PRO A 142 -17.17 -19.80 -7.15
N GLU A 143 -18.44 -20.05 -7.43
CA GLU A 143 -18.89 -20.98 -8.47
C GLU A 143 -18.51 -20.52 -9.90
N LYS A 144 -18.09 -19.27 -10.07
CA LYS A 144 -17.64 -18.70 -11.35
C LYS A 144 -16.13 -18.55 -11.45
N TYR A 145 -15.37 -19.09 -10.49
CA TYR A 145 -13.91 -19.01 -10.54
C TYR A 145 -13.34 -19.86 -11.68
N PRO A 146 -12.47 -19.29 -12.55
CA PRO A 146 -11.82 -20.06 -13.60
C PRO A 146 -10.95 -21.18 -13.02
N ALA A 147 -11.11 -22.39 -13.55
CA ALA A 147 -10.30 -23.55 -13.14
C ALA A 147 -8.79 -23.29 -13.25
N ALA A 148 -8.38 -22.51 -14.26
CA ALA A 148 -6.98 -22.13 -14.46
C ALA A 148 -6.40 -21.27 -13.32
N LEU A 149 -7.22 -20.47 -12.63
CA LEU A 149 -6.78 -19.69 -11.47
C LEU A 149 -6.85 -20.55 -10.20
N THR A 150 -7.91 -21.33 -10.01
CA THR A 150 -8.04 -22.19 -8.82
C THR A 150 -7.01 -23.32 -8.78
N ALA A 151 -6.40 -23.67 -9.92
CA ALA A 151 -5.33 -24.66 -10.01
C ALA A 151 -3.96 -24.13 -9.56
N VAL A 152 -3.81 -22.81 -9.33
CA VAL A 152 -2.53 -22.20 -8.92
C VAL A 152 -2.36 -22.36 -7.39
N PRO A 153 -1.40 -23.16 -6.89
CA PRO A 153 -1.34 -23.54 -5.47
C PRO A 153 -1.12 -22.38 -4.49
N HIS A 154 -0.43 -21.33 -4.93
CA HIS A 154 -0.07 -20.15 -4.13
C HIS A 154 -1.00 -18.95 -4.38
N LEU A 155 -2.17 -19.18 -5.00
CA LEU A 155 -3.20 -18.18 -5.24
C LEU A 155 -4.47 -18.49 -4.44
N ASP A 156 -4.79 -17.61 -3.49
CA ASP A 156 -6.09 -17.58 -2.85
C ASP A 156 -7.03 -16.64 -3.60
N ILE A 157 -8.30 -17.01 -3.78
CA ILE A 157 -9.34 -16.15 -4.36
C ILE A 157 -10.48 -15.98 -3.35
N LEU A 158 -10.83 -14.74 -3.03
CA LEU A 158 -11.93 -14.43 -2.12
C LEU A 158 -12.92 -13.47 -2.75
N THR A 159 -14.20 -13.80 -2.60
CA THR A 159 -15.28 -12.87 -2.90
C THR A 159 -15.42 -11.88 -1.75
N VAL A 160 -15.44 -10.60 -2.07
CA VAL A 160 -15.61 -9.49 -1.14
C VAL A 160 -16.74 -8.57 -1.60
N PRO A 161 -17.42 -7.87 -0.68
CA PRO A 161 -18.48 -6.95 -1.04
C PRO A 161 -18.01 -5.88 -2.02
N ALA A 162 -18.85 -5.61 -3.03
CA ALA A 162 -18.66 -4.54 -3.99
C ALA A 162 -19.91 -3.67 -4.10
N ALA A 163 -19.70 -2.37 -4.29
CA ALA A 163 -20.73 -1.38 -4.59
C ALA A 163 -20.32 -0.65 -5.87
N ASP A 164 -21.28 -0.39 -6.76
CA ASP A 164 -21.06 0.30 -8.04
C ASP A 164 -19.92 -0.31 -8.88
N GLY A 165 -19.82 -1.65 -8.88
CA GLY A 165 -18.79 -2.41 -9.60
C GLY A 165 -17.37 -2.30 -9.03
N ARG A 166 -17.21 -1.71 -7.83
CA ARG A 166 -15.93 -1.52 -7.14
C ARG A 166 -15.92 -2.23 -5.80
N ILE A 167 -14.79 -2.84 -5.47
CA ILE A 167 -14.58 -3.51 -4.18
C ILE A 167 -14.52 -2.46 -3.06
N SER A 168 -15.17 -2.75 -1.93
CA SER A 168 -15.15 -1.88 -0.75
C SER A 168 -13.77 -1.89 -0.07
N LEU A 169 -13.01 -0.79 -0.17
CA LEU A 169 -11.70 -0.66 0.48
C LEU A 169 -11.77 -0.80 2.01
N PRO A 170 -12.76 -0.23 2.73
CA PRO A 170 -12.90 -0.48 4.16
C PRO A 170 -13.04 -1.97 4.50
N ALA A 171 -13.88 -2.70 3.76
CA ALA A 171 -14.07 -4.14 3.97
C ALA A 171 -12.79 -4.93 3.70
N VAL A 172 -12.04 -4.55 2.65
CA VAL A 172 -10.71 -5.12 2.38
C VAL A 172 -9.78 -4.90 3.55
N LEU A 173 -9.69 -3.68 4.09
CA LEU A 173 -8.80 -3.39 5.20
C LEU A 173 -9.17 -4.16 6.48
N THR A 174 -10.47 -4.31 6.79
CA THR A 174 -10.94 -5.16 7.90
C THR A 174 -10.51 -6.61 7.70
N LEU A 175 -10.78 -7.18 6.53
CA LEU A 175 -10.37 -8.55 6.18
C LEU A 175 -8.85 -8.75 6.33
N LEU A 176 -8.05 -7.77 5.90
CA LEU A 176 -6.59 -7.85 6.00
C LEU A 176 -6.11 -7.76 7.45
N ALA A 177 -6.75 -6.95 8.30
CA ALA A 177 -6.44 -6.90 9.73
C ALA A 177 -6.74 -8.23 10.43
N GLU A 178 -7.87 -8.86 10.11
CA GLU A 178 -8.25 -10.20 10.60
C GLU A 178 -7.25 -11.28 10.17
N ARG A 179 -6.67 -11.13 8.97
CA ARG A 179 -5.57 -11.97 8.45
C ARG A 179 -4.19 -11.61 9.04
N GLY A 180 -4.13 -10.68 9.99
CA GLY A 180 -2.89 -10.31 10.68
C GLY A 180 -1.98 -9.34 9.90
N ILE A 181 -2.44 -8.75 8.80
CA ILE A 181 -1.65 -7.82 7.99
C ILE A 181 -1.51 -6.48 8.73
N GLY A 182 -0.33 -6.21 9.28
CA GLY A 182 -0.04 -4.98 10.01
C GLY A 182 0.23 -3.78 9.10
N GLU A 183 1.13 -3.95 8.13
CA GLU A 183 1.52 -2.89 7.19
C GLU A 183 1.17 -3.28 5.76
N LEU A 184 0.44 -2.40 5.07
CA LEU A 184 -0.01 -2.57 3.69
C LEU A 184 0.64 -1.52 2.80
N LEU A 185 1.42 -1.97 1.82
CA LEU A 185 1.94 -1.12 0.76
C LEU A 185 0.97 -1.13 -0.43
N VAL A 186 0.44 0.02 -0.80
CA VAL A 186 -0.35 0.17 -2.03
C VAL A 186 0.58 0.65 -3.15
N GLU A 187 0.79 -0.22 -4.14
CA GLU A 187 1.51 0.07 -5.38
C GLU A 187 0.54 0.01 -6.54
N ALA A 188 -0.10 1.14 -6.86
CA ALA A 188 -1.15 1.19 -7.86
C ALA A 188 -1.17 2.52 -8.62
N GLY A 189 -1.97 2.57 -9.69
CA GLY A 189 -2.20 3.78 -10.47
C GLY A 189 -3.09 4.81 -9.75
N ALA A 190 -3.23 5.97 -10.38
CA ALA A 190 -3.90 7.16 -9.86
C ALA A 190 -5.32 6.91 -9.32
N THR A 191 -6.10 6.05 -9.98
CA THR A 191 -7.48 5.71 -9.55
C THR A 191 -7.53 5.03 -8.19
N LEU A 192 -6.67 4.03 -7.94
CA LEU A 192 -6.72 3.30 -6.67
C LEU A 192 -6.11 4.13 -5.54
N CYS A 193 -4.98 4.80 -5.79
CA CYS A 193 -4.39 5.71 -4.82
C CYS A 193 -5.34 6.85 -4.46
N GLY A 194 -6.03 7.43 -5.47
CA GLY A 194 -7.09 8.42 -5.27
C GLY A 194 -8.23 7.88 -4.41
N ALA A 195 -8.71 6.67 -4.67
CA ALA A 195 -9.76 6.04 -3.86
C ALA A 195 -9.35 5.86 -2.38
N PHE A 196 -8.11 5.49 -2.09
CA PHE A 196 -7.61 5.41 -0.70
C PHE A 196 -7.56 6.79 -0.02
N LEU A 197 -7.15 7.83 -0.74
CA LEU A 197 -7.11 9.20 -0.24
C LEU A 197 -8.52 9.75 0.01
N GLN A 198 -9.43 9.58 -0.96
CA GLN A 198 -10.81 10.05 -0.87
C GLN A 198 -11.56 9.39 0.28
N ALA A 199 -11.31 8.10 0.53
CA ALA A 199 -11.89 7.38 1.65
C ALA A 199 -11.20 7.66 3.01
N GLY A 200 -10.14 8.47 3.04
CA GLY A 200 -9.39 8.78 4.26
C GLY A 200 -8.64 7.57 4.84
N LEU A 201 -8.33 6.58 4.01
CA LEU A 201 -7.76 5.28 4.42
C LEU A 201 -6.23 5.22 4.32
N ALA A 202 -5.59 6.21 3.70
CA ALA A 202 -4.13 6.30 3.63
C ALA A 202 -3.54 6.96 4.88
N ASP A 203 -2.49 6.36 5.44
CA ASP A 203 -1.78 6.86 6.62
C ASP A 203 -0.46 7.55 6.24
N GLU A 204 0.21 7.05 5.19
CA GLU A 204 1.49 7.53 4.69
C GLU A 204 1.54 7.55 3.16
N ILE A 205 2.25 8.52 2.60
CA ILE A 205 2.60 8.59 1.19
C ILE A 205 4.12 8.58 1.09
N VAL A 206 4.67 7.63 0.32
CA VAL A 206 6.07 7.64 -0.10
C VAL A 206 6.10 7.99 -1.58
N LEU A 207 6.50 9.24 -1.87
CA LEU A 207 6.57 9.79 -3.22
C LEU A 207 8.01 9.78 -3.72
N TYR A 208 8.24 9.07 -4.82
CA TYR A 208 9.46 9.19 -5.61
C TYR A 208 9.20 10.15 -6.77
N GLN A 209 10.00 11.20 -6.88
CA GLN A 209 9.85 12.24 -7.89
C GLN A 209 11.12 12.33 -8.74
N ALA A 210 10.97 12.09 -10.04
CA ALA A 210 12.05 12.17 -11.01
C ALA A 210 12.13 13.56 -11.66
N GLY A 211 13.32 13.99 -12.08
CA GLY A 211 13.58 15.22 -12.82
C GLY A 211 13.07 15.21 -14.28
N LYS A 212 11.90 14.64 -14.55
CA LYS A 212 11.25 14.53 -15.87
C LYS A 212 10.01 15.41 -15.92
N ILE A 213 9.62 15.87 -17.10
CA ILE A 213 8.37 16.62 -17.33
C ILE A 213 7.59 15.89 -18.42
N LEU A 214 6.35 15.50 -18.13
CA LEU A 214 5.53 14.67 -19.04
C LEU A 214 4.44 15.46 -19.77
N GLY A 215 4.06 16.63 -19.27
CA GLY A 215 3.11 17.53 -19.91
C GLY A 215 1.68 17.41 -19.38
N GLY A 216 0.85 18.38 -19.74
CA GLY A 216 -0.50 18.58 -19.15
C GLY A 216 -1.45 17.38 -19.30
N ASP A 217 -1.43 16.74 -20.47
CA ASP A 217 -2.34 15.63 -20.82
C ASP A 217 -1.94 14.28 -20.20
N ALA A 218 -0.74 14.21 -19.61
CA ALA A 218 -0.30 13.03 -18.89
C ALA A 218 -1.15 12.79 -17.63
N ARG A 219 -1.17 11.55 -17.15
CA ARG A 219 -2.02 11.13 -16.03
C ARG A 219 -1.51 11.69 -14.72
N SER A 220 -2.39 12.35 -13.96
CA SER A 220 -2.09 12.92 -12.64
C SER A 220 -1.67 11.86 -11.62
N LEU A 221 -1.07 12.30 -10.52
CA LEU A 221 -0.66 11.44 -9.41
C LEU A 221 -1.83 10.71 -8.75
N PHE A 222 -2.93 11.43 -8.56
CA PHE A 222 -4.16 10.92 -7.95
C PHE A 222 -5.35 11.34 -8.81
N ASP A 223 -6.29 10.41 -8.99
CA ASP A 223 -7.58 10.68 -9.60
C ASP A 223 -8.56 11.07 -8.48
N LEU A 224 -8.71 12.37 -8.27
CA LEU A 224 -9.51 12.96 -7.21
C LEU A 224 -10.30 14.14 -7.77
N PRO A 225 -11.54 14.39 -7.28
CA PRO A 225 -12.23 15.63 -7.56
C PRO A 225 -11.46 16.81 -6.95
N GLU A 226 -11.64 18.00 -7.51
CA GLU A 226 -11.09 19.21 -6.93
C GLU A 226 -11.60 19.42 -5.50
N ASN A 227 -10.73 19.90 -4.63
CA ASN A 227 -11.04 20.20 -3.24
C ASN A 227 -10.64 21.65 -2.90
N PRO A 228 -11.53 22.63 -3.14
CA PRO A 228 -11.25 24.03 -2.82
C PRO A 228 -10.98 24.27 -1.33
N ALA A 229 -11.58 23.47 -0.45
CA ALA A 229 -11.38 23.60 1.00
C ALA A 229 -9.93 23.34 1.42
N ALA A 230 -9.14 22.61 0.62
CA ALA A 230 -7.73 22.37 0.90
C ALA A 230 -6.89 23.65 0.93
N LEU A 231 -7.32 24.74 0.28
CA LEU A 231 -6.63 26.04 0.32
C LEU A 231 -6.86 26.80 1.63
N GLN A 232 -7.93 26.50 2.35
CA GLN A 232 -8.33 27.21 3.57
C GLN A 232 -8.00 26.42 4.84
N GLN A 233 -7.86 25.10 4.72
CA GLN A 233 -7.57 24.22 5.85
C GLN A 233 -6.06 24.05 6.04
N PRO A 234 -5.58 23.89 7.29
CA PRO A 234 -4.20 23.47 7.52
C PRO A 234 -3.90 22.15 6.80
N ALA A 235 -2.68 22.01 6.28
CA ALA A 235 -2.24 20.78 5.64
C ALA A 235 -2.44 19.56 6.55
N SER A 236 -3.16 18.56 6.04
CA SER A 236 -3.43 17.29 6.73
C SER A 236 -2.25 16.32 6.67
N TRP A 237 -1.36 16.52 5.71
CA TRP A 237 -0.13 15.74 5.50
C TRP A 237 1.09 16.53 5.94
N GLN A 238 1.99 15.88 6.68
CA GLN A 238 3.25 16.45 7.14
C GLN A 238 4.43 15.70 6.54
N THR A 239 5.40 16.43 6.01
CA THR A 239 6.68 15.87 5.59
C THR A 239 7.42 15.31 6.80
N ARG A 240 7.76 14.03 6.74
CA ARG A 240 8.56 13.32 7.74
C ARG A 240 10.03 13.25 7.34
N SER A 241 10.30 13.04 6.06
CA SER A 241 11.65 13.05 5.52
C SER A 241 11.68 13.39 4.04
N VAL A 242 12.82 13.90 3.59
CA VAL A 242 13.16 14.12 2.19
C VAL A 242 14.58 13.63 1.99
N ALA A 243 14.81 12.83 0.95
CA ALA A 243 16.13 12.33 0.58
C ALA A 243 16.34 12.45 -0.93
N ILE A 244 17.57 12.74 -1.34
CA ILE A 244 18.01 12.63 -2.72
C ILE A 244 18.59 11.23 -2.88
N LEU A 245 18.07 10.46 -3.82
CA LEU A 245 18.58 9.14 -4.15
C LEU A 245 19.65 9.25 -5.24
N ASP A 246 20.50 8.22 -5.33
CA ASP A 246 21.47 8.11 -6.42
C ASP A 246 20.77 8.19 -7.79
N GLY A 247 21.30 9.03 -8.67
CA GLY A 247 20.65 9.36 -9.95
C GLY A 247 19.70 10.57 -9.90
N GLY A 248 19.52 11.21 -8.75
CA GLY A 248 18.88 12.52 -8.63
C GLY A 248 17.37 12.52 -8.39
N ASP A 249 16.75 11.35 -8.23
CA ASP A 249 15.35 11.25 -7.83
C ASP A 249 15.17 11.70 -6.37
N LEU A 250 14.07 12.40 -6.07
CA LEU A 250 13.70 12.76 -4.70
C LEU A 250 12.77 11.69 -4.11
N LYS A 251 13.06 11.23 -2.89
CA LYS A 251 12.14 10.45 -2.05
C LYS A 251 11.57 11.35 -0.96
N GLN A 252 10.26 11.51 -0.93
CA GLN A 252 9.54 12.24 0.11
C GLN A 252 8.63 11.28 0.87
N VAL A 253 8.68 11.33 2.21
CA VAL A 253 7.76 10.59 3.08
C VAL A 253 6.83 11.60 3.74
N LEU A 254 5.53 11.51 3.46
CA LEU A 254 4.50 12.32 4.07
C LEU A 254 3.59 11.46 4.93
N ARG A 255 3.21 11.94 6.10
CA ARG A 255 2.34 11.20 7.02
C ARG A 255 1.17 12.07 7.47
N LYS A 256 0.00 11.46 7.60
CA LYS A 256 -1.17 12.13 8.18
C LYS A 256 -0.93 12.36 9.68
N LYS A 257 -1.36 13.50 10.22
CA LYS A 257 -1.09 13.88 11.63
C LYS A 257 -1.48 12.82 12.68
N GLU A 258 -2.52 12.04 12.41
CA GLU A 258 -3.15 11.09 13.34
C GLU A 258 -2.77 9.62 13.07
N ALA A 259 -1.70 9.38 12.30
CA ALA A 259 -1.43 8.05 11.72
C ALA A 259 -0.75 7.03 12.67
N VAL A 260 -0.07 7.47 13.73
CA VAL A 260 0.72 6.63 14.65
C VAL A 260 0.45 7.03 16.10
#